data_AF-A0A960J4U1-F1
#
_entry.id   AF-A0A960J4U1-F1
#
_cell.length_a   1.000
_cell.length_b   1.000
_cell.length_c   1.000
_cell.angle_alpha   90.00
_cell.angle_beta   90.00
_cell.angle_gamma   90.00
#
_symmetry.space_group_name_H-M   'P 1'
#
loop_
_entity.id
_entity.type
_entity.pdbx_description
1 polymer ?
#
loop_
_entity_poly.entity_id
_entity_poly.type
_entity_poly.pdbx_seq_one_letter_code
_entity_poly.pdbx_strand_id
1 'polypeptide(L)'
;VEVSALGESDELEVVGQAVLPPIGFGQPLAEGAVLTGEGLEPFFDIDAYYRYFVGRYGPDADPAAVERALEENPGLDARPAGTVPVDLDNLRKVSWVPVALAVLLGTLSLLAVGHAIVTSVRRRRGELAVLKTFGFTRRQVRSTVAWQATSLAVVGLALGIPLGLALGNVIWRSVAEGVGIAALTSVPVLALAVMVPASWLAVLAVAYPPARSAARTLPAEALRAD
;
A
#
# COMPACT_ATOMS: atom_id res chain seq x y z
N VAL A 1 -17.15 -29.54 -17.78
CA VAL A 1 -15.91 -28.89 -18.27
C VAL A 1 -15.08 -29.98 -18.89
N GLU A 2 -14.81 -29.88 -20.17
CA GLU A 2 -13.94 -30.85 -20.84
C GLU A 2 -12.51 -30.65 -20.33
N VAL A 3 -11.95 -31.71 -19.74
CA VAL A 3 -10.57 -31.75 -19.26
C VAL A 3 -9.85 -32.78 -20.10
N SER A 4 -8.68 -32.41 -20.61
CA SER A 4 -7.85 -33.29 -21.43
C SER A 4 -6.45 -33.39 -20.85
N ALA A 5 -5.95 -34.60 -20.65
CA ALA A 5 -4.59 -34.87 -20.18
C ALA A 5 -4.05 -36.15 -20.84
N LEU A 6 -2.76 -36.15 -21.18
CA LEU A 6 -2.05 -37.29 -21.77
C LEU A 6 -2.71 -37.94 -23.01
N GLY A 7 -3.54 -37.19 -23.74
CA GLY A 7 -4.24 -37.67 -24.93
C GLY A 7 -5.64 -38.24 -24.68
N GLU A 8 -6.09 -38.26 -23.43
CA GLU A 8 -7.44 -38.64 -23.00
C GLU A 8 -8.24 -37.36 -22.67
N SER A 9 -9.54 -37.37 -22.93
CA SER A 9 -10.44 -36.28 -22.58
C SER A 9 -11.69 -36.82 -21.89
N ASP A 10 -12.11 -36.13 -20.83
CA ASP A 10 -13.32 -36.47 -20.08
C ASP A 10 -14.05 -35.21 -19.62
N GLU A 11 -15.35 -35.33 -19.38
CA GLU A 11 -16.20 -34.21 -18.99
C GLU A 11 -16.40 -34.20 -17.47
N LEU A 12 -15.79 -33.21 -16.79
CA LEU A 12 -15.82 -33.09 -15.34
C LEU A 12 -16.74 -31.96 -14.86
N GLU A 13 -17.44 -32.17 -13.75
CA GLU A 13 -18.27 -31.15 -13.10
C GLU A 13 -17.45 -30.30 -12.11
N VAL A 14 -17.62 -28.98 -12.16
CA VAL A 14 -17.00 -28.06 -11.19
C VAL A 14 -17.87 -28.03 -9.93
N VAL A 15 -17.44 -28.75 -8.89
CA VAL A 15 -18.16 -28.86 -7.62
C VAL A 15 -17.90 -27.70 -6.65
N GLY A 16 -16.89 -26.86 -6.92
CA GLY A 16 -16.58 -25.71 -6.07
C GLY A 16 -15.32 -24.95 -6.46
N GLN A 17 -15.01 -23.90 -5.69
CA GLN A 17 -13.79 -23.11 -5.80
C GLN A 17 -13.13 -23.03 -4.42
N ALA A 18 -11.83 -23.25 -4.36
CA ALA A 18 -11.05 -23.20 -3.13
C ALA A 18 -9.69 -22.55 -3.36
N VAL A 19 -9.18 -21.85 -2.34
CA VAL A 19 -7.80 -21.39 -2.30
C VAL A 19 -7.00 -22.43 -1.56
N LEU A 20 -6.09 -23.11 -2.27
CA LEU A 20 -5.27 -24.15 -1.68
C LEU A 20 -3.88 -23.62 -1.32
N PRO A 21 -3.26 -24.14 -0.25
CA PRO A 21 -1.84 -23.92 -0.03
C PRO A 21 -1.04 -24.54 -1.19
N PRO A 22 0.18 -24.07 -1.43
CA PRO A 22 1.00 -24.54 -2.54
C PRO A 22 1.32 -26.03 -2.35
N ILE A 23 0.63 -26.89 -3.11
CA ILE A 23 0.85 -28.33 -3.17
C ILE A 23 1.93 -28.63 -4.20
N GLY A 24 3.17 -28.77 -3.73
CA GLY A 24 4.28 -29.38 -4.48
C GLY A 24 4.95 -28.56 -5.58
N PHE A 25 4.29 -27.62 -6.25
CA PHE A 25 4.88 -26.95 -7.43
C PHE A 25 4.39 -25.52 -7.61
N GLY A 26 4.76 -24.59 -6.70
CA GLY A 26 4.66 -23.14 -6.91
C GLY A 26 3.46 -22.65 -7.74
N GLN A 27 2.26 -23.20 -7.48
CA GLN A 27 1.13 -22.99 -8.37
C GLN A 27 0.56 -21.58 -8.12
N PRO A 28 0.30 -20.81 -9.19
CA PRO A 28 -0.34 -19.51 -9.06
C PRO A 28 -1.69 -19.66 -8.37
N LEU A 29 -2.05 -18.70 -7.52
CA LEU A 29 -3.32 -18.65 -6.78
C LEU A 29 -4.59 -18.84 -7.63
N ALA A 30 -4.50 -18.59 -8.93
CA ALA A 30 -5.64 -18.55 -9.83
C ALA A 30 -5.53 -19.50 -11.03
N GLU A 31 -4.50 -20.35 -11.07
CA GLU A 31 -4.28 -21.26 -12.19
C GLU A 31 -4.06 -22.67 -11.67
N GLY A 32 -5.09 -23.51 -11.83
CA GLY A 32 -5.07 -24.90 -11.41
C GLY A 32 -6.47 -25.48 -11.20
N ALA A 33 -6.53 -26.81 -11.13
CA ALA A 33 -7.71 -27.55 -10.73
C ALA A 33 -7.28 -28.69 -9.81
N VAL A 34 -8.09 -29.00 -8.81
CA VAL A 34 -7.93 -30.21 -8.01
C VAL A 34 -9.10 -31.11 -8.34
N LEU A 35 -8.77 -32.35 -8.66
CA LEU A 35 -9.74 -33.39 -8.99
C LEU A 35 -9.87 -34.33 -7.80
N THR A 36 -11.05 -34.92 -7.63
CA THR A 36 -11.21 -36.08 -6.75
C THR A 36 -10.39 -37.25 -7.28
N GLY A 37 -10.15 -38.27 -6.45
CA GLY A 37 -9.52 -39.52 -6.92
C GLY A 37 -10.24 -40.05 -8.16
N GLU A 38 -11.56 -40.22 -8.08
CA GLU A 38 -12.41 -40.67 -9.20
C GLU A 38 -12.25 -39.81 -10.46
N GLY A 39 -12.18 -38.48 -10.33
CA GLY A 39 -12.00 -37.58 -11.47
C GLY A 39 -10.61 -37.62 -12.12
N LEU A 40 -9.64 -38.27 -11.47
CA LEU A 40 -8.25 -38.36 -11.91
C LEU A 40 -7.93 -39.73 -12.54
N GLU A 41 -8.75 -40.76 -12.26
CA GLU A 41 -8.64 -42.13 -12.80
C GLU A 41 -8.57 -42.19 -14.34
N PRO A 42 -9.36 -41.41 -15.09
CA PRO A 42 -9.32 -41.47 -16.55
C PRO A 42 -8.00 -40.98 -17.16
N PHE A 43 -7.22 -40.20 -16.43
CA PHE A 43 -6.05 -39.52 -16.97
C PHE A 43 -4.73 -40.06 -16.43
N PHE A 44 -4.74 -40.61 -15.21
CA PHE A 44 -3.53 -41.06 -14.54
C PHE A 44 -3.78 -42.32 -13.72
N ASP A 45 -2.77 -43.20 -13.67
CA ASP A 45 -2.71 -44.27 -12.68
C ASP A 45 -2.50 -43.64 -11.28
N ILE A 46 -3.55 -43.66 -10.45
CA ILE A 46 -3.57 -43.03 -9.13
C ILE A 46 -2.61 -43.71 -8.16
N ASP A 47 -2.19 -44.94 -8.42
CA ASP A 47 -1.17 -45.63 -7.62
C ASP A 47 0.26 -45.20 -7.99
N ALA A 48 0.45 -44.55 -9.15
CA ALA A 48 1.74 -44.08 -9.64
C ALA A 48 2.06 -42.61 -9.25
N TYR A 49 1.11 -41.89 -8.66
CA TYR A 49 1.25 -40.46 -8.32
C TYR A 49 1.09 -40.18 -6.82
N TYR A 50 1.69 -39.07 -6.37
CA TYR A 50 1.54 -38.59 -4.99
C TYR A 50 0.09 -38.20 -4.70
N ARG A 51 -0.49 -38.78 -3.65
CA ARG A 51 -1.82 -38.39 -3.14
C ARG A 51 -1.65 -37.29 -2.10
N TYR A 52 -2.26 -36.14 -2.36
CA TYR A 52 -2.35 -35.07 -1.39
C TYR A 52 -3.64 -35.20 -0.58
N PHE A 53 -3.52 -35.12 0.74
CA PHE A 53 -4.66 -35.05 1.64
C PHE A 53 -4.78 -33.62 2.17
N VAL A 54 -5.92 -32.99 1.91
CA VAL A 54 -6.25 -31.68 2.49
C VAL A 54 -7.17 -31.92 3.68
N GLY A 55 -6.68 -31.62 4.88
CA GLY A 55 -7.41 -31.76 6.13
C GLY A 55 -7.61 -30.43 6.81
N ARG A 56 -8.70 -30.32 7.59
CA ARG A 56 -8.92 -29.21 8.52
C ARG A 56 -8.75 -29.72 9.94
N TYR A 57 -8.07 -28.94 10.79
CA TYR A 57 -8.01 -29.21 12.22
C TYR A 57 -9.42 -29.21 12.83
N GLY A 58 -9.71 -30.22 13.65
CA GLY A 58 -10.91 -30.22 14.49
C GLY A 58 -10.96 -28.97 15.39
N PRO A 59 -12.14 -28.48 15.78
CA PRO A 59 -12.28 -27.25 16.56
C PRO A 59 -11.50 -27.27 17.88
N ASP A 60 -11.30 -28.46 18.48
CA ASP A 60 -10.57 -28.68 19.73
C ASP A 60 -9.21 -29.38 19.53
N ALA A 61 -8.72 -29.48 18.29
CA ALA A 61 -7.46 -30.16 18.00
C ALA A 61 -6.27 -29.28 18.39
N ASP A 62 -5.29 -29.85 19.10
CA ASP A 62 -3.98 -29.22 19.30
C ASP A 62 -3.13 -29.37 18.03
N PRO A 63 -2.82 -28.28 17.30
CA PRO A 63 -2.06 -28.34 16.06
C PRO A 63 -0.68 -28.99 16.25
N ALA A 64 -0.02 -28.76 17.39
CA ALA A 64 1.29 -29.31 17.67
C ALA A 64 1.25 -30.82 17.93
N ALA A 65 0.14 -31.34 18.49
CA ALA A 65 -0.06 -32.77 18.67
C ALA A 65 -0.34 -33.47 17.35
N VAL A 66 -1.11 -32.83 16.46
CA VAL A 66 -1.40 -33.35 15.12
C VAL A 66 -0.14 -33.34 14.26
N GLU A 67 0.66 -32.27 14.29
CA GLU A 67 1.90 -32.18 13.54
C GLU A 67 2.90 -33.27 13.95
N ARG A 68 3.09 -33.50 15.26
CA ARG A 68 3.89 -34.64 15.77
C ARG A 68 3.37 -35.99 15.28
N ALA A 69 2.05 -36.22 15.34
CA ALA A 69 1.46 -37.48 14.88
C ALA A 69 1.64 -37.69 13.36
N LEU A 70 1.70 -36.61 12.58
CA LEU A 70 1.98 -36.65 11.15
C LEU A 70 3.46 -36.93 10.87
N GLU A 71 4.38 -36.31 11.60
CA GLU A 71 5.83 -36.55 11.50
C GLU A 71 6.21 -38.00 11.88
N GLU A 72 5.50 -38.60 12.83
CA GLU A 72 5.71 -39.99 13.26
C GLU A 72 5.18 -41.03 12.25
N ASN A 73 4.47 -40.62 11.20
CA ASN A 73 3.94 -41.52 10.18
C ASN A 73 4.84 -41.56 8.92
N PRO A 74 5.65 -42.61 8.72
CA PRO A 74 6.61 -42.68 7.60
C PRO A 74 5.94 -42.79 6.21
N GLY A 75 4.62 -43.03 6.14
CA GLY A 75 3.86 -43.03 4.89
C GLY A 75 3.33 -41.65 4.47
N LEU A 76 3.48 -40.63 5.31
CA LEU A 76 3.03 -39.26 5.05
C LEU A 76 4.26 -38.35 4.97
N ASP A 77 4.53 -37.75 3.81
CA ASP A 77 5.46 -36.62 3.71
C ASP A 77 4.75 -35.37 4.25
N ALA A 78 4.68 -35.29 5.57
CA ALA A 78 4.08 -34.18 6.30
C ALA A 78 5.01 -32.96 6.23
N ARG A 79 4.99 -32.27 5.08
CA ARG A 79 5.58 -30.94 5.02
C ARG A 79 4.58 -29.97 5.65
N PRO A 80 4.95 -29.15 6.64
CA PRO A 80 4.15 -28.02 7.02
C PRO A 80 4.06 -27.10 5.80
N ALA A 81 3.03 -27.31 4.98
CA ALA A 81 2.72 -26.43 3.89
C ALA A 81 2.45 -25.07 4.54
N GLY A 82 3.23 -24.05 4.16
CA GLY A 82 2.92 -22.69 4.57
C GLY A 82 1.44 -22.44 4.30
N THR A 83 0.70 -22.06 5.33
CA THR A 83 -0.75 -21.84 5.24
C THR A 83 -1.11 -20.68 4.31
N VAL A 84 -0.10 -19.90 3.89
CA VAL A 84 -0.21 -18.76 3.00
C VAL A 84 0.43 -19.10 1.65
N PRO A 85 -0.32 -18.95 0.54
CA PRO A 85 0.21 -19.07 -0.82
C PRO A 85 1.46 -18.21 -1.08
N VAL A 86 2.40 -18.72 -1.87
CA VAL A 86 3.72 -18.10 -2.11
C VAL A 86 3.57 -16.68 -2.68
N ASP A 87 2.57 -16.44 -3.53
CA ASP A 87 2.30 -15.12 -4.10
C ASP A 87 1.90 -14.09 -3.03
N LEU A 88 1.10 -14.50 -2.04
CA LEU A 88 0.71 -13.64 -0.92
C LEU A 88 1.89 -13.35 0.00
N ASP A 89 2.76 -14.34 0.24
CA ASP A 89 3.97 -14.13 1.03
C ASP A 89 4.98 -13.21 0.32
N ASN A 90 5.11 -13.35 -1.00
CA ASN A 90 5.91 -12.44 -1.83
C ASN A 90 5.36 -11.00 -1.80
N LEU A 91 4.04 -10.81 -1.88
CA LEU A 91 3.43 -9.49 -1.75
C LEU A 91 3.70 -8.87 -0.37
N ARG A 92 3.66 -9.66 0.71
CA ARG A 92 4.01 -9.19 2.06
C ARG A 92 5.47 -8.78 2.16
N LYS A 93 6.39 -9.50 1.52
CA LYS A 93 7.83 -9.14 1.50
C LYS A 93 8.09 -7.83 0.78
N VAL A 94 7.24 -7.43 -0.17
CA VAL A 94 7.40 -6.19 -0.97
C VAL A 94 6.52 -5.04 -0.46
N SER A 95 5.65 -5.28 0.52
CA SER A 95 4.69 -4.27 1.01
C SER A 95 5.31 -3.02 1.63
N TRP A 96 6.61 -3.06 1.96
CA TRP A 96 7.35 -1.90 2.48
C TRP A 96 7.73 -0.91 1.36
N VAL A 97 7.87 -1.35 0.11
CA VAL A 97 8.33 -0.52 -1.00
C VAL A 97 7.40 0.68 -1.25
N PRO A 98 6.07 0.52 -1.32
CA PRO A 98 5.15 1.64 -1.46
C PRO A 98 5.23 2.63 -0.29
N VAL A 99 5.41 2.13 0.93
CA VAL A 99 5.53 2.96 2.14
C VAL A 99 6.83 3.78 2.11
N ALA A 100 7.95 3.15 1.75
CA ALA A 100 9.23 3.83 1.62
C ALA A 100 9.17 4.94 0.55
N LEU A 101 8.56 4.66 -0.60
CA LEU A 101 8.36 5.64 -1.65
C LEU A 101 7.44 6.79 -1.20
N ALA A 102 6.35 6.49 -0.49
CA ALA A 102 5.45 7.50 0.06
C ALA A 102 6.15 8.43 1.06
N VAL A 103 6.97 7.88 1.96
CA VAL A 103 7.77 8.66 2.92
C VAL A 103 8.79 9.54 2.20
N LEU A 104 9.50 8.99 1.20
CA LEU A 104 10.48 9.73 0.41
C LEU A 104 9.82 10.92 -0.33
N LEU A 105 8.77 10.64 -1.11
CA LEU A 105 8.04 11.65 -1.86
C LEU A 105 7.37 12.69 -0.96
N GLY A 106 6.78 12.25 0.16
CA GLY A 106 6.20 13.13 1.16
C GLY A 106 7.24 14.09 1.75
N THR A 107 8.43 13.58 2.07
CA THR A 107 9.54 14.40 2.58
C THR A 107 10.02 15.41 1.53
N LEU A 108 10.20 14.98 0.27
CA LEU A 108 10.57 15.87 -0.83
C LEU A 108 9.52 16.97 -1.07
N SER A 109 8.24 16.62 -0.99
CA SER A 109 7.14 17.58 -1.11
C SER A 109 7.20 18.63 -0.01
N LEU A 110 7.40 18.22 1.25
CA LEU A 110 7.54 19.14 2.38
C LEU A 110 8.75 20.08 2.21
N LEU A 111 9.89 19.56 1.74
CA LEU A 111 11.07 20.37 1.44
C LEU A 111 10.79 21.40 0.33
N ALA A 112 10.11 20.99 -0.74
CA ALA A 112 9.74 21.88 -1.84
C ALA A 112 8.80 23.00 -1.39
N VAL A 113 7.76 22.67 -0.59
CA VAL A 113 6.83 23.65 -0.03
C VAL A 113 7.57 24.61 0.92
N GLY A 114 8.42 24.09 1.81
CA GLY A 114 9.23 24.92 2.69
C GLY A 114 10.13 25.89 1.93
N HIS A 115 10.79 25.40 0.87
CA HIS A 115 11.62 26.23 0.00
C HIS A 115 10.81 27.30 -0.72
N ALA A 116 9.65 26.95 -1.28
CA ALA A 116 8.76 27.89 -1.95
C ALA A 116 8.28 29.01 -1.00
N ILE A 117 7.93 28.67 0.24
CA ILE A 117 7.54 29.64 1.27
C ILE A 117 8.71 30.56 1.63
N VAL A 118 9.91 30.01 1.86
CA VAL A 118 11.10 30.81 2.15
C VAL A 118 11.38 31.80 1.02
N THR A 119 11.30 31.35 -0.23
CA THR A 119 11.53 32.18 -1.41
C THR A 119 10.45 33.26 -1.57
N SER A 120 9.17 32.93 -1.37
CA SER A 120 8.06 33.89 -1.36
C SER A 120 8.27 34.97 -0.29
N VAL A 121 8.60 34.56 0.94
CA VAL A 121 8.87 35.46 2.05
C VAL A 121 10.04 36.39 1.73
N ARG A 122 11.14 35.87 1.17
CA ARG A 122 12.32 36.67 0.80
C ARG A 122 11.97 37.75 -0.22
N ARG A 123 11.20 37.42 -1.26
CA ARG A 123 10.77 38.37 -2.30
C ARG A 123 9.88 39.49 -1.74
N ARG A 124 9.06 39.20 -0.74
CA ARG A 124 8.11 40.15 -0.14
C ARG A 124 8.67 40.91 1.07
N ARG A 125 9.98 40.78 1.38
CA ARG A 125 10.58 41.45 2.56
C ARG A 125 10.45 42.97 2.49
N GLY A 126 10.67 43.57 1.32
CA GLY A 126 10.50 45.02 1.11
C GLY A 126 9.06 45.47 1.33
N GLU A 127 8.08 44.78 0.71
CA GLU A 127 6.65 45.03 0.91
C GLU A 127 6.24 44.93 2.40
N LEU A 128 6.73 43.91 3.10
CA LEU A 128 6.45 43.68 4.52
C LEU A 128 7.11 44.74 5.43
N ALA A 129 8.27 45.27 5.04
CA ALA A 129 8.93 46.36 5.75
C ALA A 129 8.11 47.65 5.63
N VAL A 130 7.60 47.96 4.44
CA VAL A 130 6.68 49.09 4.20
C VAL A 130 5.37 48.91 4.97
N LEU A 131 4.76 47.73 4.96
CA LEU A 131 3.53 47.52 5.75
C LEU A 131 3.75 47.71 7.26
N LYS A 132 4.92 47.33 7.79
CA LYS A 132 5.26 47.54 9.21
C LYS A 132 5.35 49.03 9.55
N THR A 133 5.76 49.91 8.63
CA THR A 133 5.77 51.37 8.90
C THR A 133 4.37 51.96 8.99
N PHE A 134 3.38 51.34 8.32
CA PHE A 134 1.95 51.65 8.46
C PHE A 134 1.27 50.96 9.67
N GLY A 135 2.02 50.28 10.54
CA GLY A 135 1.50 49.70 11.79
C GLY A 135 1.08 48.23 11.73
N PHE A 136 1.44 47.48 10.68
CA PHE A 136 1.14 46.05 10.64
C PHE A 136 1.80 45.26 11.78
N THR A 137 1.01 44.39 12.41
CA THR A 137 1.47 43.57 13.53
C THR A 137 2.17 42.30 13.05
N ARG A 138 3.07 41.76 13.88
CA ARG A 138 3.77 40.48 13.64
C ARG A 138 2.81 39.30 13.45
N ARG A 139 1.58 39.37 13.98
CA ARG A 139 0.52 38.36 13.81
C ARG A 139 -0.04 38.36 12.39
N GLN A 140 -0.26 39.53 11.79
CA GLN A 140 -0.77 39.64 10.42
C GLN A 140 0.24 39.07 9.42
N VAL A 141 1.54 39.32 9.60
CA VAL A 141 2.59 38.73 8.75
C VAL A 141 2.59 37.19 8.83
N ARG A 142 2.47 36.62 10.03
CA ARG A 142 2.37 35.15 10.18
C ARG A 142 1.12 34.58 9.55
N SER A 143 0.00 35.29 9.67
CA SER A 143 -1.28 34.88 9.06
C SER A 143 -1.18 34.82 7.54
N THR A 144 -0.50 35.78 6.90
CA THR A 144 -0.29 35.76 5.45
C THR A 144 0.53 34.54 5.01
N VAL A 145 1.59 34.20 5.74
CA VAL A 145 2.41 33.02 5.42
C VAL A 145 1.64 31.71 5.65
N ALA A 146 0.84 31.64 6.73
CA ALA A 146 -0.02 30.49 7.00
C ALA A 146 -1.10 30.31 5.92
N TRP A 147 -1.65 31.41 5.41
CA TRP A 147 -2.58 31.41 4.28
C TRP A 147 -1.91 30.88 3.00
N GLN A 148 -0.71 31.36 2.68
CA GLN A 148 0.06 30.84 1.53
C GLN A 148 0.30 29.33 1.67
N ALA A 149 0.77 28.88 2.82
CA ALA A 149 1.02 27.45 3.08
C ALA A 149 -0.27 26.63 2.95
N THR A 150 -1.39 27.13 3.48
CA THR A 150 -2.69 26.48 3.39
C THR A 150 -3.18 26.40 1.94
N SER A 151 -3.03 27.46 1.15
CA SER A 151 -3.39 27.44 -0.28
C SER A 151 -2.58 26.41 -1.06
N LEU A 152 -1.27 26.31 -0.82
CA LEU A 152 -0.44 25.26 -1.43
C LEU A 152 -0.89 23.87 -0.98
N ALA A 153 -1.18 23.67 0.31
CA ALA A 153 -1.65 22.38 0.83
C ALA A 153 -2.99 21.97 0.20
N VAL A 154 -3.96 22.89 0.12
CA VAL A 154 -5.28 22.62 -0.46
C VAL A 154 -5.17 22.23 -1.92
N VAL A 155 -4.41 22.96 -2.73
CA VAL A 155 -4.21 22.63 -4.15
C VAL A 155 -3.50 21.28 -4.29
N GLY A 156 -2.45 21.05 -3.49
CA GLY A 156 -1.71 19.79 -3.48
C GLY A 156 -2.58 18.59 -3.11
N LEU A 157 -3.44 18.72 -2.09
CA LEU A 157 -4.38 17.68 -1.66
C LEU A 157 -5.49 17.45 -2.69
N ALA A 158 -6.06 18.53 -3.25
CA ALA A 158 -7.13 18.47 -4.23
C ALA A 158 -6.71 17.75 -5.51
N LEU A 159 -5.45 17.90 -5.94
CA LEU A 159 -4.91 17.21 -7.11
C LEU A 159 -4.27 15.85 -6.76
N GLY A 160 -3.57 15.79 -5.64
CA GLY A 160 -2.81 14.60 -5.23
C GLY A 160 -3.69 13.43 -4.82
N ILE A 161 -4.84 13.67 -4.17
CA ILE A 161 -5.74 12.59 -3.74
C ILE A 161 -6.39 11.89 -4.95
N PRO A 162 -7.03 12.61 -5.90
CA PRO A 162 -7.61 11.96 -7.07
C PRO A 162 -6.56 11.23 -7.92
N LEU A 163 -5.41 11.85 -8.16
CA LEU A 163 -4.32 11.23 -8.93
C LEU A 163 -3.75 10.00 -8.23
N GLY A 164 -3.51 10.07 -6.92
CA GLY A 164 -3.01 8.95 -6.12
C GLY A 164 -4.00 7.78 -6.09
N LEU A 165 -5.30 8.05 -5.95
CA LEU A 165 -6.34 7.02 -6.01
C LEU A 165 -6.45 6.39 -7.40
N ALA A 166 -6.40 7.20 -8.46
CA ALA A 166 -6.47 6.70 -9.84
C ALA A 166 -5.27 5.81 -10.17
N LEU A 167 -4.04 6.29 -9.92
CA LEU A 167 -2.82 5.53 -10.17
C LEU A 167 -2.73 4.28 -9.27
N GLY A 168 -3.06 4.41 -7.99
CA GLY A 168 -3.07 3.28 -7.05
C GLY A 168 -4.04 2.19 -7.48
N ASN A 169 -5.22 2.55 -7.98
CA ASN A 169 -6.20 1.61 -8.50
C ASN A 169 -5.68 0.88 -9.75
N VAL A 170 -5.08 1.60 -10.71
CA VAL A 170 -4.48 1.00 -11.91
C VAL A 170 -3.39 0.01 -11.53
N ILE A 171 -2.44 0.41 -10.67
CA ILE A 171 -1.35 -0.46 -10.23
C ILE A 171 -1.89 -1.69 -9.49
N TRP A 172 -2.84 -1.49 -8.58
CA TRP A 172 -3.44 -2.59 -7.81
C TRP A 172 -4.17 -3.59 -8.72
N ARG A 173 -4.92 -3.11 -9.73
CA ARG A 173 -5.56 -4.00 -10.70
C ARG A 173 -4.56 -4.85 -11.45
N SER A 174 -3.47 -4.26 -11.94
CA SER A 174 -2.43 -5.02 -12.65
C SER A 174 -1.78 -6.09 -11.75
N VAL A 175 -1.56 -5.79 -10.46
CA VAL A 175 -1.04 -6.76 -9.50
C VAL A 175 -2.08 -7.84 -9.17
N ALA A 176 -3.33 -7.45 -8.95
CA ALA A 176 -4.43 -8.36 -8.59
C ALA A 176 -4.75 -9.33 -9.73
N GLU A 177 -4.78 -8.85 -10.98
CA GLU A 177 -4.92 -9.68 -12.18
C GLU A 177 -3.74 -10.65 -12.33
N GLY A 178 -2.50 -10.19 -12.07
CA GLY A 178 -1.31 -11.05 -12.13
C GLY A 178 -1.27 -12.16 -11.08
N VAL A 179 -2.00 -12.01 -9.97
CA VAL A 179 -2.12 -13.03 -8.90
C VAL A 179 -3.51 -13.72 -8.95
N GLY A 180 -4.35 -13.31 -9.90
CA GLY A 180 -5.74 -13.73 -10.10
C GLY A 180 -6.65 -13.61 -8.86
N ILE A 181 -6.42 -12.58 -8.05
CA ILE A 181 -7.31 -12.17 -6.96
C ILE A 181 -8.32 -11.17 -7.52
N ALA A 182 -9.59 -11.27 -7.10
CA ALA A 182 -10.59 -10.27 -7.46
C ALA A 182 -10.12 -8.87 -7.03
N ALA A 183 -10.04 -7.94 -7.98
CA ALA A 183 -9.61 -6.56 -7.74
C ALA A 183 -10.70 -5.73 -7.03
N LEU A 184 -11.07 -6.11 -5.81
CA LEU A 184 -11.94 -5.31 -4.97
C LEU A 184 -11.14 -4.09 -4.50
N THR A 185 -11.34 -2.97 -5.21
CA THR A 185 -10.76 -1.70 -4.81
C THR A 185 -11.60 -1.11 -3.68
N SER A 186 -11.12 -1.23 -2.45
CA SER A 186 -11.69 -0.51 -1.31
C SER A 186 -10.97 0.83 -1.16
N VAL A 187 -11.71 1.94 -1.26
CA VAL A 187 -11.16 3.27 -0.94
C VAL A 187 -11.01 3.34 0.57
N PRO A 188 -9.79 3.51 1.12
CA PRO A 188 -9.58 3.50 2.57
C PRO A 188 -10.00 4.86 3.16
N VAL A 189 -11.32 5.06 3.32
CA VAL A 189 -11.92 6.32 3.78
C VAL A 189 -11.32 6.76 5.13
N LEU A 190 -11.09 5.82 6.05
CA LEU A 190 -10.45 6.09 7.33
C LEU A 190 -9.00 6.59 7.17
N ALA A 191 -8.23 5.98 6.27
CA ALA A 191 -6.86 6.40 6.01
C ALA A 191 -6.81 7.81 5.40
N LEU A 192 -7.72 8.11 4.45
CA LEU A 192 -7.86 9.46 3.89
C LEU A 192 -8.29 10.48 4.96
N ALA A 193 -9.24 10.12 5.82
CA ALA A 193 -9.71 10.99 6.90
C ALA A 193 -8.60 11.37 7.90
N VAL A 194 -7.59 10.51 8.09
CA VAL A 194 -6.43 10.79 8.93
C VAL A 194 -5.30 11.48 8.15
N MET A 195 -5.02 11.05 6.92
CA MET A 195 -3.93 11.60 6.10
C MET A 195 -4.18 13.06 5.72
N VAL A 196 -5.40 13.42 5.32
CA VAL A 196 -5.73 14.79 4.90
C VAL A 196 -5.38 15.83 5.98
N PRO A 197 -5.88 15.72 7.23
CA PRO A 197 -5.51 16.66 8.29
C PRO A 197 -4.04 16.53 8.68
N ALA A 198 -3.46 15.32 8.70
CA ALA A 198 -2.05 15.14 9.02
C ALA A 198 -1.12 15.84 8.01
N SER A 199 -1.39 15.72 6.72
CA SER A 199 -0.64 16.40 5.65
C SER A 199 -0.80 17.91 5.74
N TRP A 200 -2.01 18.41 6.01
CA TRP A 200 -2.22 19.85 6.21
C TRP A 200 -1.43 20.39 7.41
N LEU A 201 -1.46 19.67 8.55
CA LEU A 201 -0.69 20.02 9.73
C LEU A 201 0.83 19.96 9.48
N ALA A 202 1.31 18.98 8.71
CA ALA A 202 2.72 18.87 8.34
C ALA A 202 3.18 20.08 7.51
N VAL A 203 2.36 20.52 6.54
CA VAL A 203 2.66 21.73 5.75
C VAL A 203 2.70 22.98 6.64
N LEU A 204 1.75 23.12 7.56
CA LEU A 204 1.74 24.23 8.52
C LEU A 204 2.97 24.21 9.45
N ALA A 205 3.40 23.03 9.90
CA ALA A 205 4.60 22.86 10.70
C ALA A 205 5.86 23.30 9.95
N VAL A 206 5.99 22.92 8.67
CA VAL A 206 7.11 23.34 7.80
C VAL A 206 7.06 24.85 7.50
N ALA A 207 5.87 25.44 7.40
CA ALA A 207 5.69 26.87 7.19
C ALA A 207 6.01 27.73 8.43
N TYR A 208 6.03 27.13 9.63
CA TYR A 208 6.19 27.86 10.88
C TYR A 208 7.54 28.57 11.04
N PRO A 209 8.71 27.93 10.79
CA PRO A 209 10.01 28.60 10.87
C PRO A 209 10.14 29.84 9.97
N PRO A 210 9.83 29.79 8.65
CA PRO A 210 9.93 30.99 7.80
C PRO A 210 8.90 32.06 8.20
N ALA A 211 7.69 31.69 8.61
CA ALA A 211 6.70 32.64 9.13
C ALA A 211 7.18 33.37 10.39
N ARG A 212 7.81 32.64 11.32
CA ARG A 212 8.39 33.20 12.55
C ARG A 212 9.57 34.11 12.25
N SER A 213 10.43 33.73 11.31
CA SER A 213 11.59 34.52 10.86
C SER A 213 11.14 35.84 10.22
N ALA A 214 10.21 35.79 9.26
CA ALA A 214 9.66 36.98 8.58
C ALA A 214 9.01 37.99 9.55
N ALA A 215 8.33 37.48 10.57
CA ALA A 215 7.69 38.31 11.59
C ALA A 215 8.70 38.97 12.53
N ARG A 216 9.93 38.44 12.64
CA ARG A 216 10.98 38.93 13.54
C ARG A 216 12.00 39.84 12.87
N THR A 217 12.16 39.79 11.56
CA THR A 217 13.10 40.68 10.84
C THR A 217 12.71 42.14 11.03
N LEU A 218 13.70 42.97 11.38
CA LEU A 218 13.52 44.40 11.61
C LEU A 218 13.51 45.16 10.28
N PRO A 219 12.68 46.21 10.12
CA PRO A 219 12.61 46.99 8.88
C PRO A 219 13.96 47.59 8.45
N ALA A 220 14.80 47.96 9.42
CA ALA A 220 16.10 48.60 9.17
C ALA A 220 17.15 47.67 8.55
N GLU A 221 17.07 46.35 8.80
CA GLU A 221 17.96 45.36 8.16
C GLU A 221 17.49 45.02 6.74
N ALA A 222 16.17 45.09 6.49
CA ALA A 222 15.61 44.82 5.17
C ALA A 222 15.93 45.92 4.16
N LEU A 223 16.04 47.18 4.60
CA LEU A 223 16.37 48.35 3.77
C LEU A 223 17.88 48.57 3.56
N ARG A 224 18.73 47.89 4.33
CA ARG A 224 20.20 47.95 4.18
C ARG A 224 20.78 46.83 3.30
N ALA A 225 19.96 45.85 2.93
CA ALA A 225 20.37 44.69 2.14
C ALA A 225 20.16 44.90 0.62
N ASP A 226 19.54 46.01 0.23
CA ASP A 226 19.50 46.55 -1.14
C ASP A 226 20.49 47.72 -1.24
#